data_AF-A0A850SA71-F1
#
_entry.id   AF-A0A850SA71-F1
#
_cell.length_a   1.000
_cell.length_b   1.000
_cell.length_c   1.000
_cell.angle_alpha   90.00
_cell.angle_beta   90.00
_cell.angle_gamma   90.00
#
_symmetry.space_group_name_H-M   'P 1'
#
loop_
_entity.id
_entity.type
_entity.pdbx_description
1 polymer ?
#
loop_
_entity_poly.entity_id
_entity_poly.type
_entity_poly.pdbx_seq_one_letter_code
_entity_poly.pdbx_strand_id
1 'polypeptide(L)' 'MHANAVTTQKLARKRFALCESCFWSATVLAERDVSCPSCPGSSVSLIPLARDEEYRLKISPSAGLVLSFSRQDRR' A
#
# COMPACT_ATOMS: atom_id res chain seq x y z
N MET A 1 -34.64 14.54 -20.03
CA MET A 1 -33.17 14.59 -20.21
C MET A 1 -32.57 14.15 -18.88
N HIS A 2 -32.12 12.89 -18.77
CA HIS A 2 -31.58 12.35 -17.52
C HIS A 2 -30.07 12.61 -17.51
N ALA A 3 -29.61 13.44 -16.57
CA ALA A 3 -28.19 13.69 -16.37
C ALA A 3 -27.55 12.44 -15.75
N ASN A 4 -26.65 11.79 -16.49
CA ASN A 4 -25.81 10.73 -15.96
C ASN A 4 -24.81 11.35 -14.99
N ALA A 5 -24.99 11.08 -13.68
CA ALA A 5 -24.01 11.42 -12.68
C ALA A 5 -22.75 10.58 -12.90
N VAL A 6 -21.74 11.16 -13.56
CA VAL A 6 -20.38 10.63 -13.56
C VAL A 6 -19.90 10.71 -12.11
N THR A 7 -19.89 9.56 -11.43
CA THR A 7 -19.39 9.49 -10.06
C THR A 7 -17.88 9.62 -10.13
N THR A 8 -17.35 10.83 -9.94
CA THR A 8 -15.93 11.06 -9.74
C THR A 8 -15.53 10.41 -8.41
N GLN A 9 -15.24 9.11 -8.41
CA GLN A 9 -14.69 8.44 -7.24
C GLN A 9 -13.36 9.14 -6.90
N LYS A 10 -13.36 9.86 -5.78
CA LYS A 10 -12.16 10.48 -5.21
C LYS A 10 -11.10 9.39 -5.10
N LEU A 11 -10.04 9.52 -5.89
CA LEU A 11 -8.99 8.50 -5.97
C LEU A 11 -8.41 8.27 -4.57
N ALA A 12 -8.67 7.08 -4.02
CA ALA A 12 -8.12 6.64 -2.75
C ALA A 12 -6.59 6.78 -2.77
N ARG A 13 -6.02 7.45 -1.76
CA ARG A 13 -4.56 7.50 -1.57
C ARG A 13 -4.08 6.09 -1.21
N LYS A 14 -3.43 5.43 -2.17
CA LYS A 14 -2.83 4.11 -1.99
C LYS A 14 -1.57 4.24 -1.16
N ARG A 15 -1.42 3.42 -0.12
CA ARG A 15 -0.21 3.34 0.70
C ARG A 15 0.16 1.88 0.93
N PHE A 16 1.45 1.58 1.00
CA PHE A 16 1.97 0.32 1.48
C PHE A 16 2.23 0.44 2.99
N ALA A 17 1.57 -0.40 3.77
CA ALA A 17 1.78 -0.50 5.22
C ALA A 17 2.81 -1.60 5.51
N LEU A 18 3.74 -1.33 6.43
CA LEU A 18 4.75 -2.28 6.90
C LEU A 18 4.89 -2.21 8.41
N CYS A 19 4.67 -3.32 9.11
CA CYS A 19 5.01 -3.41 10.53
C CYS A 19 6.52 -3.50 10.70
N GLU A 20 7.09 -2.61 11.52
CA GLU A 20 8.53 -2.55 11.77
C GLU A 20 9.04 -3.68 12.69
N SER A 21 8.12 -4.44 13.32
CA SER A 21 8.47 -5.54 14.23
C SER A 21 8.42 -6.91 13.56
N CYS A 22 7.35 -7.22 12.83
CA CYS A 22 7.14 -8.55 12.24
C CYS A 22 7.05 -8.57 10.72
N PHE A 23 7.24 -7.41 10.07
CA PHE A 23 7.19 -7.28 8.62
C PHE A 23 5.86 -7.65 7.96
N TRP A 24 4.77 -7.77 8.75
CA TRP A 24 3.42 -7.81 8.19
C TRP A 24 3.20 -6.60 7.29
N SER A 25 2.59 -6.83 6.13
CA SER A 25 2.35 -5.77 5.15
C SER A 25 0.96 -5.84 4.53
N ALA A 26 0.47 -4.69 4.09
CA ALA A 26 -0.82 -4.55 3.44
C ALA A 26 -0.86 -3.35 2.49
N THR A 27 -1.77 -3.38 1.51
CA THR A 27 -2.15 -2.17 0.76
C THR A 27 -3.32 -1.49 1.44
N VAL A 28 -3.19 -0.20 1.69
CA VAL A 28 -4.21 0.65 2.31
C VAL A 28 -4.77 1.61 1.28
N LEU A 29 -6.10 1.60 1.09
CA LEU A 29 -6.82 2.43 0.12
C LEU A 29 -7.59 3.59 0.81
N ALA A 30 -7.18 4.01 2.01
CA ALA A 30 -7.91 5.00 2.78
C ALA A 30 -6.99 5.84 3.68
N GLU A 31 -7.53 6.94 4.22
CA GLU A 31 -6.91 7.75 5.27
C GLU A 31 -7.28 7.24 6.67
N ARG A 32 -7.16 5.93 6.89
CA ARG A 32 -7.34 5.34 8.22
C ARG A 32 -6.00 4.93 8.79
N ASP A 33 -5.88 5.05 10.10
CA ASP A 33 -4.78 4.47 10.84
C ASP A 33 -4.81 2.95 10.68
N VAL A 34 -3.64 2.37 10.47
CA VAL A 34 -3.47 0.93 10.28
C VAL A 34 -2.58 0.40 11.39
N SER A 35 -3.07 -0.63 12.07
CA SER A 35 -2.35 -1.33 13.12
C SER A 35 -1.94 -2.72 12.63
N CYS A 36 -0.79 -3.18 13.09
CA CYS A 36 -0.37 -4.56 12.83
C CYS A 36 -1.28 -5.53 13.60
N PRO A 37 -1.87 -6.54 12.95
CA PRO A 37 -2.73 -7.52 13.63
C PRO A 37 -1.93 -8.47 14.55
N SER A 38 -0.64 -8.64 14.29
CA SER A 38 0.22 -9.59 15.01
C SER A 38 1.06 -8.95 16.12
N CYS A 39 1.26 -7.63 16.07
CA CYS A 39 2.08 -6.90 17.03
C CYS A 39 1.31 -5.72 17.60
N PRO A 40 0.53 -5.92 18.68
CA PRO A 40 -0.21 -4.85 19.32
C PRO A 40 0.72 -3.72 19.77
N GLY A 41 0.40 -2.48 19.41
CA GLY A 41 1.17 -1.30 19.79
C GLY A 41 2.47 -1.07 19.00
N SER A 42 2.86 -1.97 18.09
CA SER A 42 4.01 -1.75 17.22
C SER A 42 3.75 -0.69 16.16
N SER A 43 4.81 0.05 15.82
CA SER A 43 4.81 1.00 14.71
C SER A 43 4.55 0.33 13.36
N VAL A 44 3.74 1.00 12.55
CA VAL A 44 3.49 0.64 11.15
C VAL A 44 3.94 1.81 10.28
N SER A 45 4.95 1.59 9.45
CA SER A 45 5.37 2.59 8.46
C SER A 45 4.37 2.61 7.30
N LEU A 46 4.01 3.80 6.84
CA LEU A 46 3.14 4.01 5.69
C LEU A 46 3.92 4.64 4.54
N ILE A 47 4.20 3.85 3.51
CA ILE A 47 4.92 4.28 2.31
C ILE A 47 3.88 4.71 1.25
N PRO A 48 3.88 5.96 0.78
CA PRO A 48 2.97 6.40 -0.27
C PRO A 48 3.21 5.61 -1.56
N LEU A 49 2.12 5.18 -2.22
CA LEU A 49 2.19 4.59 -3.55
C LEU A 49 1.55 5.52 -4.58
N ALA A 50 2.24 5.72 -5.71
CA ALA A 50 1.62 6.44 -6.82
C ALA A 50 0.47 5.63 -7.44
N ARG A 51 -0.42 6.32 -8.17
CA ARG A 51 -1.64 5.71 -8.74
C ARG A 51 -1.33 4.53 -9.66
N ASP A 52 -0.27 4.67 -10.44
CA ASP A 52 0.22 3.74 -11.44
C ASP A 52 1.42 2.94 -10.93
N GLU A 53 1.66 2.89 -9.61
CA GLU A 53 2.77 2.16 -9.04
C GLU A 53 2.37 0.75 -8.58
N GLU A 54 3.14 -0.23 -9.03
CA GLU A 54 3.16 -1.57 -8.48
C GLU A 54 4.31 -1.73 -7.50
N TYR A 55 4.13 -2.61 -6.52
CA TYR A 55 5.20 -3.03 -5.64
C TYR A 55 5.35 -4.55 -5.70
N ARG A 56 6.59 -5.02 -5.56
CA ARG A 56 6.92 -6.44 -5.43
C ARG A 56 7.62 -6.67 -4.10
N LEU A 57 7.21 -7.74 -3.45
CA LEU A 57 7.75 -8.18 -2.17
C LEU A 57 8.44 -9.52 -2.37
N LYS A 58 9.71 -9.61 -1.98
CA LYS A 58 10.52 -10.82 -2.07
C LYS A 58 11.21 -11.06 -0.74
N ILE A 59 11.16 -12.28 -0.25
CA ILE A 59 11.99 -12.72 0.87
C ILE A 59 13.28 -13.28 0.29
N SER A 60 14.42 -12.81 0.78
CA SER A 60 15.75 -13.24 0.38
C SER A 60 16.55 -13.69 1.59
N PRO A 61 17.38 -14.75 1.48
CA PRO A 61 18.22 -15.18 2.60
C PRO A 61 19.24 -14.13 3.05
N SER A 62 19.73 -13.30 2.12
CA SER A 62 20.82 -12.34 2.37
C SER A 62 20.36 -10.95 2.78
N ALA A 63 19.16 -10.51 2.37
CA ALA A 63 18.65 -9.17 2.63
C ALA A 63 17.29 -9.17 3.35
N GLY A 64 16.80 -10.33 3.78
CA GLY A 64 15.49 -10.44 4.41
C GLY A 64 14.37 -10.01 3.46
N LEU A 65 13.49 -9.13 3.91
CA LEU A 65 12.40 -8.59 3.11
C LEU A 65 12.91 -7.51 2.14
N VAL A 66 12.77 -7.77 0.84
CA VAL A 66 13.11 -6.84 -0.23
C VAL A 66 11.83 -6.31 -0.87
N LEU A 67 11.71 -4.98 -0.91
CA LEU A 67 10.63 -4.26 -1.57
C LEU A 67 11.16 -3.59 -2.83
N SER A 68 10.41 -3.67 -3.92
CA SER A 68 10.73 -3.00 -5.17
C SER A 68 9.49 -2.28 -5.69
N PHE A 69 9.65 -1.01 -6.06
CA PHE A 69 8.58 -0.16 -6.58
C PHE A 69 8.85 0.16 -8.04
N SER A 70 7.81 0.10 -8.86
CA SER A 70 7.91 0.44 -10.27
C SER A 70 6.59 0.97 -10.79
N ARG A 71 6.64 1.86 -11.78
CA ARG A 71 5.44 2.26 -12.52
C ARG A 71 5.00 1.12 -13.42
N GLN A 72 3.70 0.86 -13.43
CA GLN A 72 3.07 -0.12 -14.30
C GLN A 72 3.15 0.40 -15.74
N ASP A 73 3.92 -0.26 -16.61
CA ASP A 73 3.99 0.07 -18.03
C ASP A 73 2.64 -0.28 -18.67
N ARG A 74 1.73 0.69 -18.74
CA ARG A 74 0.48 0.58 -19.50
C ARG A 74 0.82 0.75 -20.98
N ARG A 75 1.32 -0.32 -21.60
CA ARG A 75 1.33 -0.46 -23.06
C ARG A 75 -0.07 -0.68 -23.61
#